data_AF-A0ABD1KDJ0-F1
#
_entry.id   AF-A0ABD1KDJ0-F1
#
_cell.length_a   1.000
_cell.length_b   1.000
_cell.length_c   1.000
_cell.angle_alpha   90.00
_cell.angle_beta   90.00
_cell.angle_gamma   90.00
#
_symmetry.space_group_name_H-M   'P 1'
#
loop_
_entity.id
_entity.type
_entity.pdbx_description
1 polymer ?
#
loop_
_entity_poly.entity_id
_entity_poly.type
_entity_poly.pdbx_seq_one_letter_code
_entity_poly.pdbx_strand_id
1 'polypeptide(L)'
;MHSKVMMPLAKALDVLQSERMGFLGVWVPTISILLEKMEAKKQESQLHHCTPLIDEVIRGIKKRLEYIFEDPRLLKASAAHPMFRLAYIPSHKKAEVVSELKAEVHQLQTQSSSDVQTDGDNQDDGDAVMGFFPSRRLAIERNEVDIYLQSSETKRAHAFQNLPVMKKVFLKYNTGLPASAACERLFSVGKDIFRPKRNRLSDDTFEKLLLCRVNKHLLSG
;
A
#
# COMPACT_ATOMS: atom_id res chain seq x y z
N MET A 1 23.53 22.10 10.25
CA MET A 1 23.92 21.66 8.89
C MET A 1 23.54 20.20 8.66
N HIS A 2 24.07 19.26 9.45
CA HIS A 2 23.76 17.82 9.41
C HIS A 2 22.25 17.46 9.51
N SER A 3 21.49 18.12 10.39
CA SER A 3 20.03 17.91 10.50
C SER A 3 19.26 18.27 9.20
N LYS A 4 19.73 19.28 8.44
CA LYS A 4 19.13 19.65 7.15
C LYS A 4 19.40 18.59 6.08
N VAL A 5 20.54 17.90 6.15
CA VAL A 5 20.93 16.82 5.22
C VAL A 5 20.09 15.57 5.46
N MET A 6 19.79 15.23 6.72
CA MET A 6 19.01 14.04 7.08
C MET A 6 17.50 14.22 6.96
N MET A 7 17.01 15.45 6.75
CA MET A 7 15.57 15.74 6.67
C MET A 7 14.82 14.93 5.59
N PRO A 8 15.34 14.75 4.36
CA PRO A 8 14.66 13.92 3.35
C PRO A 8 14.52 12.46 3.80
N LEU A 9 15.55 11.92 4.46
CA LEU A 9 15.54 10.57 5.01
C LEU A 9 14.50 10.41 6.12
N ALA A 10 14.43 11.37 7.05
CA ALA A 10 13.42 11.39 8.10
C ALA A 10 11.99 11.43 7.51
N LYS A 11 11.74 12.31 6.53
CA LYS A 11 10.44 12.40 5.86
C LYS A 11 10.06 11.11 5.12
N ALA A 12 11.02 10.45 4.48
CA ALA A 12 10.78 9.17 3.82
C ALA A 12 10.40 8.09 4.83
N LEU A 13 11.07 8.06 5.99
CA LEU A 13 10.73 7.15 7.07
C LEU A 13 9.33 7.41 7.62
N ASP A 14 8.96 8.67 7.85
CA ASP A 14 7.63 9.07 8.31
C ASP A 14 6.53 8.59 7.34
N VAL A 15 6.79 8.65 6.02
CA VAL A 15 5.86 8.17 5.00
C VAL A 15 5.71 6.65 5.07
N LEU A 16 6.82 5.90 5.12
CA LEU A 16 6.80 4.43 5.16
C LEU A 16 6.20 3.88 6.45
N GLN A 17 6.32 4.61 7.56
CA GLN A 17 5.76 4.25 8.86
C GLN A 17 4.34 4.80 9.09
N SER A 18 3.80 5.57 8.14
CA SER A 18 2.48 6.19 8.25
C SER A 18 1.35 5.15 8.14
N GLU A 19 0.31 5.30 8.96
CA GLU A 19 -0.93 4.52 8.81
C GLU A 19 -1.68 4.84 7.51
N ARG A 20 -1.58 6.08 7.04
CA ARG A 20 -2.30 6.54 5.85
C ARG A 20 -1.68 6.03 4.55
N MET A 21 -0.37 5.77 4.59
CA MET A 21 0.45 5.35 3.44
C MET A 21 1.16 4.02 3.70
N GLY A 22 0.61 3.19 4.61
CA GLY A 22 1.13 1.86 4.94
C GLY A 22 0.87 0.82 3.85
N PHE A 23 0.94 1.21 2.58
CA PHE A 23 0.75 0.36 1.42
C PHE A 23 2.11 -0.08 0.87
N LEU A 24 2.19 -1.33 0.44
CA LEU A 24 3.41 -1.86 -0.16
C LEU A 24 3.84 -1.07 -1.42
N GLY A 25 2.88 -0.55 -2.18
CA GLY A 25 3.13 0.26 -3.38
C GLY A 25 3.73 1.64 -3.13
N VAL A 26 3.88 2.06 -1.87
CA VAL A 26 4.51 3.33 -1.50
C VAL A 26 6.05 3.21 -1.45
N TRP A 27 6.59 1.99 -1.37
CA TRP A 27 8.04 1.77 -1.22
C TRP A 27 8.86 2.24 -2.41
N VAL A 28 8.56 1.75 -3.62
CA VAL A 28 9.30 2.12 -4.85
C VAL A 28 9.29 3.64 -5.06
N PRO A 29 8.14 4.33 -5.02
CA PRO A 29 8.08 5.79 -5.14
C PRO A 29 8.86 6.53 -4.05
N THR A 30 8.76 6.07 -2.80
CA THR A 30 9.39 6.77 -1.67
C THR A 30 10.91 6.72 -1.76
N ILE A 31 11.48 5.56 -2.12
CA ILE A 31 12.93 5.43 -2.28
C ILE A 31 13.43 6.20 -3.51
N SER A 32 12.70 6.18 -4.63
CA SER A 32 13.04 7.01 -5.81
C SER A 32 13.09 8.50 -5.47
N ILE A 33 12.02 9.02 -4.84
CA ILE A 33 11.94 10.43 -4.43
C ILE A 33 13.02 10.77 -3.40
N LEU A 34 13.34 9.85 -2.48
CA LEU A 34 14.39 10.05 -1.50
C LEU A 34 15.75 10.21 -2.19
N LEU A 35 16.10 9.32 -3.11
CA LEU A 35 17.36 9.39 -3.86
C LEU A 35 17.46 10.69 -4.67
N GLU A 36 16.39 11.07 -5.38
CA GLU A 36 16.33 12.34 -6.13
C GLU A 36 16.53 13.56 -5.22
N LYS A 37 15.84 13.59 -4.07
CA LYS A 37 15.98 14.68 -3.10
C LYS A 37 17.37 14.74 -2.49
N MET A 38 17.98 13.60 -2.19
CA MET A 38 19.34 13.53 -1.64
C MET A 38 20.38 13.99 -2.67
N GLU A 39 20.22 13.64 -3.94
CA GLU A 39 21.07 14.15 -5.03
C GLU A 39 20.90 15.66 -5.22
N ALA A 40 19.65 16.17 -5.19
CA ALA A 40 19.38 17.60 -5.28
C ALA A 40 20.06 18.40 -4.15
N LYS A 41 20.20 17.81 -2.95
CA LYS A 41 20.92 18.45 -1.83
C LYS A 41 22.40 18.68 -2.10
N LYS A 42 23.03 17.92 -3.00
CA LYS A 42 24.44 18.16 -3.38
C LYS A 42 24.63 19.48 -4.13
N GLN A 43 23.58 19.94 -4.81
CA GLN A 43 23.58 21.18 -5.60
C GLN A 43 23.33 22.43 -4.74
N GLU A 44 22.95 22.26 -3.46
CA GLU A 44 22.75 23.37 -2.53
C GLU A 44 24.12 23.91 -2.07
N SER A 45 24.48 25.15 -2.48
CA SER A 45 25.78 25.78 -2.19
C SER A 45 26.12 25.90 -0.68
N GLN A 46 25.11 25.79 0.18
CA GLN A 46 25.28 25.83 1.64
C GLN A 46 25.73 24.50 2.24
N LEU A 47 25.86 23.41 1.47
CA LEU A 47 26.08 22.04 1.96
C LEU A 47 27.37 21.35 1.49
N HIS A 48 28.32 22.06 0.87
CA HIS A 48 29.55 21.45 0.32
C HIS A 48 30.35 20.60 1.33
N HIS A 49 30.40 21.00 2.61
CA HIS A 49 31.08 20.22 3.66
C HIS A 49 30.36 18.90 4.02
N CYS A 50 29.10 18.75 3.64
CA CYS A 50 28.28 17.57 3.92
C CYS A 50 28.13 16.64 2.71
N THR A 51 28.73 16.95 1.56
CA THR A 51 28.67 16.11 0.35
C THR A 51 29.14 14.67 0.61
N PRO A 52 30.25 14.41 1.35
CA PRO A 52 30.66 13.04 1.65
C PRO A 52 29.62 12.26 2.46
N LEU A 53 28.91 12.94 3.37
CA LEU A 53 27.82 12.32 4.13
C LEU A 53 26.62 11.99 3.23
N ILE A 54 26.27 12.89 2.31
CA ILE A 54 25.19 12.64 1.34
C ILE A 54 25.54 11.43 0.47
N ASP A 55 26.76 11.36 -0.04
CA ASP A 55 27.25 10.23 -0.85
C ASP A 55 27.16 8.91 -0.09
N GLU A 56 27.63 8.89 1.16
CA GLU A 56 27.58 7.69 2.00
C GLU A 56 26.15 7.25 2.32
N VAL A 57 25.24 8.20 2.55
CA VAL A 57 23.82 7.88 2.77
C VAL A 57 23.19 7.32 1.50
N ILE A 58 23.42 7.94 0.34
CA ILE A 58 22.92 7.46 -0.96
C ILE A 58 23.47 6.07 -1.26
N ARG A 59 24.78 5.85 -1.07
CA ARG A 59 25.44 4.56 -1.23
C ARG A 59 24.82 3.51 -0.30
N GLY A 60 24.59 3.86 0.96
CA GLY A 60 23.97 2.99 1.95
C GLY A 60 22.51 2.66 1.63
N ILE A 61 21.75 3.60 1.07
CA ILE A 61 20.37 3.37 0.61
C ILE A 61 20.37 2.44 -0.59
N LYS A 62 21.13 2.76 -1.65
CA LYS A 62 21.24 1.93 -2.85
C LYS A 62 21.64 0.50 -2.49
N LYS A 63 22.73 0.33 -1.74
CA LYS A 63 23.21 -1.01 -1.35
C LYS A 63 22.18 -1.85 -0.59
N ARG A 64 21.39 -1.22 0.29
CA ARG A 64 20.43 -1.96 1.14
C ARG A 64 19.06 -2.15 0.50
N LEU A 65 18.66 -1.25 -0.40
CA LEU A 65 17.32 -1.17 -0.96
C LEU A 65 17.27 -1.39 -2.47
N GLU A 66 18.38 -1.77 -3.11
CA GLU A 66 18.43 -2.09 -4.55
C GLU A 66 17.37 -3.13 -4.94
N TYR A 67 17.17 -4.15 -4.09
CA TYR A 67 16.17 -5.20 -4.31
C TYR A 67 14.74 -4.66 -4.48
N ILE A 68 14.44 -3.44 -3.99
CA ILE A 68 13.11 -2.83 -4.11
C ILE A 68 12.72 -2.57 -5.56
N PHE A 69 13.71 -2.24 -6.40
CA PHE A 69 13.52 -2.02 -7.83
C PHE A 69 13.49 -3.33 -8.63
N GLU A 70 13.80 -4.45 -7.95
CA GLU A 70 13.86 -5.79 -8.53
C GLU A 70 12.69 -6.68 -8.13
N ASP A 71 12.10 -6.51 -6.93
CA ASP A 71 11.02 -7.36 -6.45
C ASP A 71 9.72 -7.11 -7.27
N PRO A 72 9.22 -8.12 -8.01
CA PRO A 72 8.03 -7.97 -8.84
C PRO A 72 6.78 -7.63 -8.01
N ARG A 73 6.72 -8.03 -6.73
CA ARG A 73 5.59 -7.69 -5.85
C ARG A 73 5.57 -6.20 -5.50
N LEU A 74 6.74 -5.61 -5.25
CA LEU A 74 6.87 -4.19 -4.95
C LEU A 74 6.53 -3.34 -6.18
N LEU A 75 7.00 -3.77 -7.35
CA LEU A 75 6.70 -3.11 -8.62
C LEU A 75 5.21 -3.19 -8.96
N LYS A 76 4.58 -4.37 -8.84
CA LYS A 76 3.13 -4.52 -9.03
C LYS A 76 2.31 -3.72 -8.03
N ALA A 77 2.70 -3.71 -6.75
CA ALA A 77 2.02 -2.93 -5.73
C ALA A 77 2.07 -1.43 -6.06
N SER A 78 3.23 -0.94 -6.50
CA SER A 78 3.41 0.46 -6.93
C SER A 78 2.56 0.78 -8.16
N ALA A 79 2.55 -0.11 -9.16
CA ALA A 79 1.75 0.06 -10.36
C ALA A 79 0.24 0.07 -10.06
N ALA A 80 -0.21 -0.79 -9.16
CA ALA A 80 -1.62 -0.86 -8.75
C ALA A 80 -2.08 0.33 -7.89
N HIS A 81 -1.16 1.17 -7.41
CA HIS A 81 -1.50 2.31 -6.55
C HIS A 81 -1.86 3.57 -7.38
N PRO A 82 -3.07 4.16 -7.24
CA PRO A 82 -3.57 5.25 -8.09
C PRO A 82 -2.72 6.51 -8.11
N MET A 83 -1.99 6.80 -7.02
CA MET A 83 -1.11 7.97 -6.94
C MET A 83 0.18 7.83 -7.75
N PHE A 84 0.64 6.61 -8.03
CA PHE A 84 1.98 6.38 -8.59
C PHE A 84 1.95 5.72 -9.96
N ARG A 85 1.08 4.71 -10.16
CA ARG A 85 1.01 3.93 -11.39
C ARG A 85 2.42 3.54 -11.87
N LEU A 86 2.77 3.88 -13.12
CA LEU A 86 4.05 3.58 -13.74
C LEU A 86 5.11 4.68 -13.57
N ALA A 87 4.84 5.75 -12.81
CA ALA A 87 5.72 6.92 -12.75
C ALA A 87 7.11 6.60 -12.21
N TYR A 88 7.19 5.75 -11.17
CA TYR A 88 8.43 5.44 -10.46
C TYR A 88 9.02 4.05 -10.81
N ILE A 89 8.43 3.35 -11.77
CA ILE A 89 8.91 2.04 -12.22
C ILE A 89 10.05 2.25 -13.23
N PRO A 90 11.17 1.50 -13.13
CA PRO A 90 12.25 1.57 -14.10
C PRO A 90 11.74 1.33 -15.53
N SER A 91 12.18 2.14 -16.49
CA SER A 91 11.66 2.11 -17.88
C SER A 91 11.74 0.72 -18.53
N HIS A 92 12.80 -0.04 -18.25
CA HIS A 92 12.98 -1.39 -18.78
C HIS A 92 11.99 -2.43 -18.23
N LYS A 93 11.35 -2.17 -17.07
CA LYS A 93 10.37 -3.06 -16.43
C LYS A 93 8.92 -2.66 -16.63
N LYS A 94 8.65 -1.46 -17.16
CA LYS A 94 7.28 -0.97 -17.32
C LYS A 94 6.42 -1.92 -18.16
N ALA A 95 6.96 -2.42 -19.28
CA ALA A 95 6.24 -3.34 -20.16
C ALA A 95 5.95 -4.69 -19.46
N GLU A 96 6.92 -5.22 -18.73
CA GLU A 96 6.80 -6.46 -17.96
C GLU A 96 5.72 -6.34 -16.87
N VAL A 97 5.80 -5.30 -16.04
CA VAL A 97 4.83 -5.06 -14.95
C VAL A 97 3.41 -4.88 -15.48
N VAL A 98 3.25 -4.20 -16.62
CA VAL A 98 1.93 -4.06 -17.26
C VAL A 98 1.40 -5.41 -17.76
N SER A 99 2.26 -6.24 -18.36
CA SER A 99 1.89 -7.58 -18.81
C SER A 99 1.47 -8.48 -17.63
N GLU A 100 2.23 -8.44 -16.54
CA GLU A 100 1.90 -9.16 -15.31
C GLU A 100 0.58 -8.70 -14.68
N LEU A 101 0.31 -7.38 -14.67
CA LEU A 101 -0.97 -6.85 -14.18
C LEU A 101 -2.14 -7.34 -15.03
N LYS A 102 -1.98 -7.40 -16.36
CA LYS A 102 -3.01 -7.93 -17.27
C LYS A 102 -3.25 -9.42 -17.00
N ALA A 103 -2.19 -10.20 -16.80
CA ALA A 103 -2.29 -11.61 -16.45
C ALA A 103 -3.01 -11.81 -15.10
N GLU A 104 -2.70 -11.00 -14.09
CA GLU A 104 -3.35 -11.06 -12.78
C GLU A 104 -4.83 -10.72 -12.85
N VAL A 105 -5.21 -9.67 -13.60
CA VAL A 105 -6.61 -9.32 -13.84
C VAL A 105 -7.35 -10.48 -14.51
N HIS A 106 -6.73 -11.13 -15.50
CA HIS A 106 -7.33 -12.29 -16.16
C HIS A 106 -7.50 -13.49 -15.20
N GLN A 107 -6.54 -13.73 -14.32
CA GLN A 107 -6.63 -14.80 -13.31
C GLN A 107 -7.78 -14.54 -12.33
N LEU A 108 -7.94 -13.31 -11.85
CA LEU A 108 -9.02 -12.96 -10.92
C LEU A 108 -10.40 -12.98 -11.59
N GLN A 109 -10.48 -12.69 -12.89
CA GLN A 109 -11.71 -12.82 -13.68
C GLN A 109 -12.13 -14.28 -13.86
N THR A 110 -11.19 -15.19 -14.12
CA THR A 110 -11.48 -16.63 -14.31
C THR A 110 -11.91 -17.33 -13.02
N GLN A 111 -11.29 -16.97 -11.88
CA GLN A 111 -11.69 -17.47 -10.56
C GLN A 111 -13.09 -17.00 -10.14
N SER A 112 -13.50 -15.79 -10.54
CA SER A 112 -14.84 -15.28 -10.21
C SER A 112 -15.97 -15.96 -11.01
N SER A 113 -15.64 -16.71 -12.07
CA SER A 113 -16.60 -17.43 -12.91
C SER A 113 -16.80 -18.89 -12.51
N SER A 114 -15.98 -19.43 -11.60
CA SER A 114 -16.02 -20.85 -11.18
C SER A 114 -16.85 -21.10 -9.91
N ASP A 115 -17.32 -20.07 -9.21
CA ASP A 115 -18.18 -20.17 -8.01
C ASP A 115 -19.69 -20.34 -8.34
N VAL A 116 -20.03 -20.65 -9.59
CA VAL A 116 -21.40 -21.00 -9.99
C VAL A 116 -21.38 -22.26 -10.83
N GLN A 117 -21.21 -23.43 -10.21
CA GLN A 117 -21.90 -24.67 -10.57
C GLN A 117 -21.54 -25.83 -9.63
N THR A 118 -22.54 -26.70 -9.42
CA THR A 118 -22.69 -27.87 -8.51
C THR A 118 -22.89 -27.52 -7.03
N ASP A 119 -24.00 -27.82 -6.36
CA ASP A 119 -25.04 -28.83 -6.60
C ASP A 119 -26.25 -28.56 -5.66
N GLY A 120 -27.46 -28.99 -6.02
CA GLY A 120 -28.58 -29.12 -5.07
C GLY A 120 -29.86 -28.34 -5.38
N ASP A 121 -30.76 -29.01 -6.08
CA ASP A 121 -32.20 -28.72 -6.22
C ASP A 121 -32.87 -28.44 -4.85
N ASN A 122 -33.43 -27.24 -4.68
CA ASN A 122 -34.55 -26.98 -3.79
C ASN A 122 -35.18 -25.63 -4.15
N GLN A 123 -36.47 -25.69 -4.51
CA GLN A 123 -37.36 -24.55 -4.56
C GLN A 123 -37.44 -23.94 -3.16
N ASP A 124 -37.04 -22.68 -3.01
CA ASP A 124 -37.55 -21.83 -1.93
C ASP A 124 -37.63 -20.37 -2.38
N ASP A 125 -38.75 -19.77 -2.01
CA ASP A 125 -39.31 -18.52 -2.50
C ASP A 125 -38.62 -17.37 -1.74
N GLY A 126 -37.69 -16.66 -2.39
CA GLY A 126 -36.78 -15.75 -1.70
C GLY A 126 -36.27 -14.60 -2.56
N ASP A 127 -37.08 -13.56 -2.65
CA ASP A 127 -36.75 -12.17 -3.00
C ASP A 127 -36.46 -11.82 -4.47
N ALA A 128 -37.55 -11.68 -5.24
CA ALA A 128 -37.58 -11.07 -6.58
C ALA A 128 -37.01 -9.64 -6.65
N VAL A 129 -36.75 -8.97 -5.51
CA VAL A 129 -36.14 -7.63 -5.48
C VAL A 129 -34.64 -7.68 -5.80
N MET A 130 -33.95 -8.78 -5.49
CA MET A 130 -32.51 -8.91 -5.79
C MET A 130 -32.23 -9.18 -7.28
N GLY A 131 -33.24 -9.64 -8.03
CA GLY A 131 -33.21 -9.77 -9.49
C GLY A 131 -33.56 -8.48 -10.27
N PHE A 132 -34.03 -7.43 -9.58
CA PHE A 132 -34.41 -6.15 -10.21
C PHE A 132 -33.19 -5.26 -10.52
N PHE A 133 -32.10 -5.41 -9.76
CA PHE A 133 -30.84 -4.79 -10.12
C PHE A 133 -30.22 -5.65 -11.21
N PRO A 134 -30.12 -5.19 -12.47
CA PRO A 134 -29.27 -5.88 -13.42
C PRO A 134 -27.90 -5.88 -12.78
N SER A 135 -27.46 -7.06 -12.34
CA SER A 135 -26.05 -7.29 -12.06
C SER A 135 -25.37 -6.83 -13.32
N ARG A 136 -24.77 -5.64 -13.28
CA ARG A 136 -23.78 -5.18 -14.24
C ARG A 136 -22.59 -6.13 -14.06
N ARG A 137 -22.77 -7.39 -14.45
CA ARG A 137 -21.79 -8.15 -15.20
C ARG A 137 -21.58 -7.37 -16.49
N LEU A 138 -21.05 -6.15 -16.36
CA LEU A 138 -20.36 -5.54 -17.46
C LEU A 138 -19.30 -6.58 -17.77
N ALA A 139 -19.39 -7.15 -18.96
CA ALA A 139 -18.20 -7.47 -19.70
C ALA A 139 -17.31 -6.21 -19.68
N ILE A 140 -16.54 -6.01 -18.60
CA ILE A 140 -15.45 -5.05 -18.62
C ILE A 140 -14.34 -5.84 -19.28
N GLU A 141 -14.44 -5.76 -20.59
CA GLU A 141 -13.47 -6.17 -21.58
C GLU A 141 -12.05 -5.93 -21.05
N ARG A 142 -11.18 -6.88 -21.39
CA ARG A 142 -9.70 -6.96 -21.44
C ARG A 142 -8.82 -5.69 -21.26
N ASN A 143 -9.39 -4.50 -21.15
CA ASN A 143 -8.78 -3.18 -21.02
C ASN A 143 -8.91 -2.50 -19.63
N GLU A 144 -9.37 -3.16 -18.55
CA GLU A 144 -9.40 -2.51 -17.21
C GLU A 144 -8.05 -1.89 -16.82
N VAL A 145 -6.96 -2.61 -17.12
CA VAL A 145 -5.60 -2.14 -16.88
C VAL A 145 -5.28 -0.91 -17.73
N ASP A 146 -5.66 -0.91 -19.01
CA ASP A 146 -5.37 0.20 -19.92
C ASP A 146 -6.19 1.46 -19.54
N ILE A 147 -7.46 1.29 -19.18
CA ILE A 147 -8.32 2.37 -18.65
C ILE A 147 -7.74 2.94 -17.36
N TYR A 148 -7.29 2.08 -16.45
CA TYR A 148 -6.66 2.50 -15.20
C TYR A 148 -5.37 3.29 -15.44
N LEU A 149 -4.52 2.85 -16.38
CA LEU A 149 -3.25 3.51 -16.70
C LEU A 149 -3.46 4.86 -17.42
N GLN A 150 -4.53 4.99 -18.21
CA GLN A 150 -4.88 6.24 -18.89
C GLN A 150 -5.60 7.24 -17.96
N SER A 151 -6.21 6.78 -16.87
CA SER A 151 -6.88 7.67 -15.93
C SER A 151 -5.90 8.60 -15.20
N SER A 152 -6.28 9.86 -15.01
CA SER A 152 -5.52 10.85 -14.24
C SER A 152 -5.94 10.94 -12.76
N GLU A 153 -6.94 10.15 -12.35
CA GLU A 153 -7.51 10.19 -11.01
C GLU A 153 -6.53 9.66 -9.97
N THR A 154 -6.15 10.49 -8.99
CA THR A 154 -5.18 10.10 -7.96
C THR A 154 -5.87 9.71 -6.65
N LYS A 155 -7.15 10.07 -6.48
CA LYS A 155 -7.90 9.77 -5.25
C LYS A 155 -8.40 8.34 -5.28
N ARG A 156 -7.99 7.55 -4.29
CA ARG A 156 -8.39 6.13 -4.11
C ARG A 156 -9.91 5.90 -4.15
N ALA A 157 -10.70 6.85 -3.65
CA ALA A 157 -12.16 6.75 -3.61
C ALA A 157 -12.80 6.73 -5.01
N HIS A 158 -12.20 7.44 -5.98
CA HIS A 158 -12.73 7.58 -7.33
C HIS A 158 -11.99 6.71 -8.34
N ALA A 159 -10.70 6.43 -8.10
CA ALA A 159 -9.84 5.68 -9.00
C ALA A 159 -10.35 4.26 -9.34
N PHE A 160 -11.23 3.68 -8.51
CA PHE A 160 -11.76 2.34 -8.69
C PHE A 160 -13.28 2.28 -8.93
N GLN A 161 -13.96 3.42 -9.11
CA GLN A 161 -15.44 3.46 -9.20
C GLN A 161 -16.01 2.63 -10.36
N ASN A 162 -15.21 2.35 -11.39
CA ASN A 162 -15.60 1.53 -12.53
C ASN A 162 -14.59 0.40 -12.84
N LEU A 163 -13.73 0.03 -11.89
CA LEU A 163 -12.63 -0.93 -12.09
C LEU A 163 -12.58 -1.97 -10.95
N PRO A 164 -13.58 -2.88 -10.89
CA PRO A 164 -13.73 -3.82 -9.78
C PRO A 164 -12.59 -4.83 -9.69
N VAL A 165 -12.02 -5.27 -10.82
CA VAL A 165 -10.92 -6.26 -10.79
C VAL A 165 -9.61 -5.58 -10.42
N MET A 166 -9.34 -4.38 -10.95
CA MET A 166 -8.17 -3.60 -10.52
C MET A 166 -8.22 -3.27 -9.01
N LYS A 167 -9.42 -3.03 -8.45
CA LYS A 167 -9.59 -2.86 -7.00
C LYS A 167 -9.15 -4.10 -6.22
N LYS A 168 -9.48 -5.30 -6.68
CA LYS A 168 -9.04 -6.57 -6.07
C LYS A 168 -7.52 -6.73 -6.15
N VAL A 169 -6.91 -6.38 -7.29
CA VAL A 169 -5.44 -6.38 -7.45
C VAL A 169 -4.79 -5.39 -6.47
N PHE A 170 -5.33 -4.17 -6.37
CA PHE A 170 -4.86 -3.18 -5.41
C PHE A 170 -4.90 -3.73 -3.99
N LEU A 171 -6.03 -4.31 -3.56
CA LEU A 171 -6.16 -4.92 -2.24
C LEU A 171 -5.11 -6.03 -2.04
N LYS A 172 -5.03 -7.00 -2.96
CA LYS A 172 -4.11 -8.14 -2.89
C LYS A 172 -2.66 -7.73 -2.63
N TYR A 173 -2.17 -6.71 -3.33
CA TYR A 173 -0.76 -6.31 -3.27
C TYR A 173 -0.48 -5.21 -2.25
N ASN A 174 -1.45 -4.33 -1.95
CA ASN A 174 -1.22 -3.18 -1.08
C ASN A 174 -1.67 -3.36 0.37
N THR A 175 -2.50 -4.35 0.72
CA THR A 175 -2.96 -4.57 2.11
C THR A 175 -2.03 -5.45 2.96
N GLY A 176 -0.84 -5.81 2.47
CA GLY A 176 0.20 -6.43 3.28
C GLY A 176 0.86 -5.40 4.20
N LEU A 177 0.37 -5.28 5.43
CA LEU A 177 0.86 -4.33 6.45
C LEU A 177 2.39 -4.41 6.64
N PRO A 178 3.12 -3.27 6.67
CA PRO A 178 4.39 -3.20 7.37
C PRO A 178 4.14 -3.27 8.88
N ALA A 179 4.03 -4.49 9.41
CA ALA A 179 3.56 -4.77 10.77
C ALA A 179 4.43 -4.11 11.87
N SER A 180 5.73 -3.89 11.66
CA SER A 180 6.65 -3.45 12.72
C SER A 180 6.30 -2.09 13.33
N ALA A 181 6.07 -1.06 12.51
CA ALA A 181 5.77 0.29 13.02
C ALA A 181 4.37 0.37 13.67
N ALA A 182 3.41 -0.39 13.13
CA ALA A 182 2.08 -0.53 13.75
C ALA A 182 2.18 -1.26 15.10
N CYS A 183 2.98 -2.32 15.18
CA CYS A 183 3.26 -3.03 16.42
C CYS A 183 3.97 -2.14 17.45
N GLU A 184 4.97 -1.34 17.06
CA GLU A 184 5.65 -0.41 17.97
C GLU A 184 4.68 0.61 18.59
N ARG A 185 3.77 1.17 17.79
CA ARG A 185 2.70 2.05 18.31
C ARG A 185 1.77 1.30 19.27
N LEU A 186 1.36 0.08 18.90
CA LEU A 186 0.56 -0.80 19.76
C LEU A 186 1.27 -1.04 21.11
N PHE A 187 2.56 -1.39 21.09
CA PHE A 187 3.35 -1.62 22.30
C PHE A 187 3.61 -0.33 23.09
N SER A 188 3.72 0.82 22.44
CA SER A 188 3.81 2.11 23.12
C SER A 188 2.53 2.39 23.92
N VAL A 189 1.35 2.13 23.34
CA VAL A 189 0.06 2.21 24.06
C VAL A 189 -0.02 1.13 25.15
N GLY A 190 0.47 -0.08 24.87
CA GLY A 190 0.58 -1.17 25.83
C GLY A 190 1.39 -0.81 27.07
N LYS A 191 2.53 -0.12 26.91
CA LYS A 191 3.36 0.37 28.04
C LYS A 191 2.59 1.33 28.96
N ASP A 192 1.71 2.15 28.41
CA ASP A 192 0.86 3.04 29.21
C ASP A 192 -0.22 2.28 30.00
N ILE A 193 -0.68 1.15 29.49
CA ILE A 193 -1.61 0.26 30.19
C ILE A 193 -0.85 -0.53 31.27
N PHE A 194 0.35 -1.01 30.95
CA PHE A 194 1.26 -1.80 31.79
C PHE A 194 2.07 -0.97 32.81
N ARG A 195 1.50 0.14 33.32
CA ARG A 195 2.18 0.96 34.32
C ARG A 195 2.30 0.20 35.65
N PRO A 196 3.40 0.36 36.43
CA PRO A 196 3.64 -0.35 37.68
C PRO A 196 2.52 -0.26 38.75
N LYS A 197 1.67 0.77 38.66
CA LYS A 197 0.50 0.96 39.56
C LYS A 197 -0.73 0.14 39.15
N ARG A 198 -0.69 -0.60 38.03
CA ARG A 198 -1.78 -1.41 37.46
C ARG A 198 -1.42 -2.91 37.34
N ASN A 199 -0.49 -3.39 38.17
CA ASN A 199 0.11 -4.74 38.16
C ASN A 199 -0.85 -5.94 38.39
N ARG A 200 -2.18 -5.78 38.28
CA ARG A 200 -3.18 -6.85 38.45
C ARG A 200 -4.17 -6.94 37.29
N LEU A 201 -3.77 -6.55 36.08
CA LEU A 201 -4.55 -6.87 34.88
C LEU A 201 -4.22 -8.30 34.45
N SER A 202 -5.23 -9.14 34.26
CA SER A 202 -5.06 -10.40 33.54
C SER A 202 -4.79 -10.11 32.06
N ASP A 203 -4.12 -11.04 31.39
CA ASP A 203 -3.80 -10.92 29.95
C ASP A 203 -5.05 -10.63 29.11
N ASP A 204 -6.16 -11.34 29.36
CA ASP A 204 -7.45 -11.09 28.69
C ASP A 204 -7.97 -9.66 28.86
N THR A 205 -7.79 -9.08 30.05
CA THR A 205 -8.27 -7.72 30.35
C THR A 205 -7.36 -6.69 29.69
N PHE A 206 -6.05 -6.97 29.67
CA PHE A 206 -5.06 -6.16 28.99
C PHE A 206 -5.32 -6.09 27.48
N GLU A 207 -5.55 -7.23 26.82
CA GLU A 207 -5.84 -7.29 25.39
C GLU A 207 -7.11 -6.53 25.03
N LYS A 208 -8.19 -6.71 25.81
CA LYS A 208 -9.46 -5.98 25.63
C LYS A 208 -9.26 -4.47 25.77
N LEU A 209 -8.52 -4.02 26.80
CA LEU A 209 -8.20 -2.60 27.01
C LEU A 209 -7.35 -2.03 25.87
N LEU A 210 -6.37 -2.79 25.39
CA LEU A 210 -5.50 -2.41 24.30
C LEU A 210 -6.32 -2.23 23.00
N LEU A 211 -7.19 -3.19 22.68
CA LEU A 211 -8.10 -3.13 21.54
C LEU A 211 -9.01 -1.90 21.60
N CYS A 212 -9.69 -1.68 22.74
CA CYS A 212 -10.56 -0.53 22.93
C CYS A 212 -9.79 0.80 22.81
N ARG A 213 -8.56 0.85 23.29
CA ARG A 213 -7.76 2.09 23.30
C ARG A 213 -7.22 2.44 21.92
N VAL A 214 -6.76 1.46 21.16
CA VAL A 214 -6.32 1.65 19.76
C VAL A 214 -7.50 2.03 18.86
N ASN A 215 -8.64 1.37 19.03
CA ASN A 215 -9.83 1.59 18.21
C ASN A 215 -10.74 2.71 18.72
N LYS A 216 -10.34 3.47 19.75
CA LYS A 216 -11.16 4.55 20.31
C LYS A 216 -11.65 5.53 19.25
N HIS A 217 -10.82 5.83 18.26
CA HIS A 217 -11.14 6.73 17.14
C HIS A 217 -12.24 6.20 16.19
N LEU A 218 -12.46 4.87 16.16
CA LEU A 218 -13.54 4.23 15.39
C LEU A 218 -14.83 4.10 16.20
N LEU A 219 -14.71 4.11 17.54
CA LEU A 219 -15.83 3.92 18.47
C LEU A 219 -16.48 5.24 18.92
N SER A 220 -15.78 6.37 18.79
CA SER A 220 -16.28 7.70 19.15
C SER A 220 -16.98 8.41 17.98
N GLY A 221 -17.75 7.66 17.19
CA GLY A 221 -18.58 8.20 16.11
C GLY A 221 -19.79 8.98 16.64
#